data_AF-A0A396J390-F1
#
_entry.id   AF-A0A396J390-F1
#
_cell.length_a   1.000
_cell.length_b   1.000
_cell.length_c   1.000
_cell.angle_alpha   90.00
_cell.angle_beta   90.00
_cell.angle_gamma   90.00
#
_symmetry.space_group_name_H-M   'P 1'
#
loop_
_entity.id
_entity.type
_entity.pdbx_description
1 polymer ?
#
loop_
_entity_poly.entity_id
_entity_poly.type
_entity_poly.pdbx_seq_one_letter_code
_entity_poly.pdbx_strand_id
1 'polypeptide(L)'
;MLTLLLPKSPKFQFYDPKTPIFTSPGFLPPTKIDNCRVVDAIISHGCFLRECTIQHSIVGERSRLDYGVELQDTVMMGADYYQTESEIASLLAEGKVPIGIGRNTKIKNCIIDKNAKIGKDVVITNKDGVQEADRPEDGFYIRAGITIVMEKATIEDGTVI
;
A
#
# COMPACT_ATOMS: atom_id res chain seq x y z
N MET A 1 -7.86 9.12 -10.29
CA MET A 1 -6.92 9.32 -11.43
C MET A 1 -6.11 8.04 -11.57
N LEU A 2 -6.55 7.09 -12.41
CA LEU A 2 -5.83 5.80 -12.56
C LEU A 2 -5.26 5.72 -13.98
N THR A 3 -3.94 5.69 -14.06
CA THR A 3 -3.13 5.38 -15.25
C THR A 3 -2.24 4.23 -14.81
N LEU A 4 -2.32 3.05 -15.41
CA LEU A 4 -1.39 1.97 -15.03
C LEU A 4 0.03 2.46 -15.32
N LEU A 5 0.89 2.44 -14.30
CA LEU A 5 2.23 3.03 -14.30
C LEU A 5 3.08 2.43 -15.41
N LEU A 6 3.17 3.16 -16.52
CA LEU A 6 3.96 2.83 -17.70
C LEU A 6 4.54 4.14 -18.26
N PRO A 7 5.73 4.10 -18.88
CA PRO A 7 6.50 5.30 -19.23
C PRO A 7 5.77 6.17 -20.26
N LYS A 8 5.73 7.50 -20.04
CA LYS A 8 5.27 8.65 -20.87
C LYS A 8 3.96 8.52 -21.70
N SER A 9 3.45 7.33 -21.96
CA SER A 9 2.31 7.01 -22.82
C SER A 9 1.74 5.67 -22.36
N PRO A 10 0.80 5.67 -21.40
CA PRO A 10 0.22 4.44 -20.88
C PRO A 10 -0.54 3.70 -21.98
N LYS A 11 -0.40 2.37 -22.03
CA LYS A 11 -1.15 1.52 -22.97
C LYS A 11 -2.66 1.50 -22.67
N PHE A 12 -3.06 1.88 -21.45
CA PHE A 12 -4.44 1.87 -20.99
C PHE A 12 -4.74 3.10 -20.13
N GLN A 13 -5.86 3.75 -20.39
CA GLN A 13 -6.29 4.97 -19.70
C GLN A 13 -7.72 4.79 -19.18
N PHE A 14 -7.92 4.98 -17.87
CA PHE A 14 -9.27 4.88 -17.29
C PHE A 14 -10.14 6.11 -17.57
N TYR A 15 -9.55 7.21 -18.05
CA TYR A 15 -10.18 8.52 -18.15
C TYR A 15 -10.31 9.02 -19.60
N ASP A 16 -10.31 8.14 -20.59
CA ASP A 16 -10.58 8.55 -21.98
C ASP A 16 -11.88 9.37 -22.00
N PRO A 17 -11.84 10.67 -22.37
CA PRO A 17 -13.03 11.52 -22.38
C PRO A 17 -14.17 10.98 -23.26
N LYS A 18 -13.84 10.12 -24.23
CA LYS A 18 -14.81 9.49 -25.15
C LYS A 18 -15.39 8.20 -24.58
N THR A 19 -14.60 7.44 -23.84
CA THR A 19 -14.98 6.14 -23.27
C THR A 19 -14.47 5.99 -21.84
N PRO A 20 -14.96 6.81 -20.89
CA PRO A 20 -14.47 6.77 -19.51
C PRO A 20 -14.93 5.50 -18.79
N ILE A 21 -14.06 4.97 -17.93
CA ILE A 21 -14.41 3.85 -17.05
C ILE A 21 -14.93 4.43 -15.74
N PHE A 22 -16.20 4.15 -15.45
CA PHE A 22 -16.83 4.58 -14.21
C PHE A 22 -16.66 3.53 -13.11
N THR A 23 -16.63 4.02 -11.88
CA THR A 23 -16.66 3.23 -10.64
C THR A 23 -17.68 3.86 -9.68
N SER A 24 -17.96 3.20 -8.56
CA SER A 24 -18.86 3.75 -7.55
C SER A 24 -18.34 5.10 -7.01
N PRO A 25 -19.22 6.11 -6.82
CA PRO A 25 -18.80 7.39 -6.26
C PRO A 25 -18.47 7.22 -4.77
N GLY A 26 -17.18 7.24 -4.43
CA GLY A 26 -16.70 7.00 -3.06
C GLY A 26 -16.81 8.20 -2.10
N PHE A 27 -17.10 9.41 -2.61
CA PHE A 27 -17.17 10.68 -1.85
C PHE A 27 -16.03 10.87 -0.82
N LEU A 28 -14.83 10.38 -1.15
CA LEU A 28 -13.68 10.44 -0.26
C LEU A 28 -13.07 11.83 -0.26
N PRO A 29 -12.51 12.28 0.87
CA PRO A 29 -11.80 13.54 0.93
C PRO A 29 -10.56 13.51 0.02
N PRO A 30 -10.00 14.69 -0.32
CA PRO A 30 -8.68 14.77 -0.92
C PRO A 30 -7.64 14.06 -0.05
N THR A 31 -6.64 13.48 -0.68
CA THR A 31 -5.51 12.86 0.02
C THR A 31 -4.66 13.90 0.72
N LYS A 32 -4.29 13.61 1.98
CA LYS A 32 -3.35 14.41 2.77
C LYS A 32 -1.93 13.87 2.56
N ILE A 33 -1.04 14.73 2.08
CA ILE A 33 0.38 14.43 1.85
C ILE A 33 1.21 15.40 2.68
N ASP A 34 2.05 14.87 3.57
CA ASP A 34 2.87 15.64 4.50
C ASP A 34 4.34 15.23 4.38
N ASN A 35 5.17 16.11 3.82
CA ASN A 35 6.61 15.88 3.61
C ASN A 35 6.98 14.56 2.90
N CYS A 36 6.20 14.15 1.88
CA CYS A 36 6.46 12.93 1.12
C CYS A 36 7.19 13.20 -0.21
N ARG A 37 7.92 12.20 -0.68
CA ARG A 37 8.47 12.15 -2.04
C ARG A 37 7.69 11.16 -2.89
N VAL A 38 7.03 11.63 -3.94
CA VAL A 38 6.22 10.79 -4.85
C VAL A 38 6.81 10.90 -6.27
N VAL A 39 7.24 9.77 -6.84
CA VAL A 39 7.91 9.71 -8.15
C VAL A 39 7.27 8.61 -8.99
N ASP A 40 6.78 8.96 -10.18
CA ASP A 40 6.16 8.00 -11.12
C ASP A 40 5.09 7.12 -10.45
N ALA A 41 4.22 7.72 -9.63
CA ALA A 41 3.28 7.00 -8.78
C ALA A 41 1.87 7.60 -8.88
N ILE A 42 0.88 6.79 -8.52
CA ILE A 42 -0.52 7.20 -8.45
C ILE A 42 -1.02 7.09 -7.04
N ILE A 43 -1.61 8.17 -6.57
CA ILE A 43 -2.22 8.25 -5.25
C ILE A 43 -3.72 8.47 -5.41
N SER A 44 -4.50 7.50 -4.92
CA SER A 44 -5.96 7.57 -4.91
C SER A 44 -6.47 8.52 -3.82
N HIS A 45 -7.78 8.71 -3.72
CA HIS A 45 -8.40 9.62 -2.77
C HIS A 45 -8.34 9.11 -1.33
N GLY A 46 -8.50 10.02 -0.37
CA GLY A 46 -8.63 9.67 1.04
C GLY A 46 -7.38 9.12 1.72
N CYS A 47 -6.20 9.19 1.10
CA CYS A 47 -4.99 8.66 1.71
C CYS A 47 -4.42 9.61 2.77
N PHE A 48 -3.67 9.04 3.71
CA PHE A 48 -2.87 9.76 4.70
C PHE A 48 -1.41 9.34 4.55
N LEU A 49 -0.60 10.21 3.97
CA LEU A 49 0.81 9.97 3.69
C LEU A 49 1.66 10.95 4.51
N ARG A 50 2.58 10.43 5.33
CA ARG A 50 3.46 11.24 6.18
C ARG A 50 4.90 10.78 6.02
N GLU A 51 5.79 11.71 5.65
CA GLU A 51 7.25 11.51 5.66
C GLU A 51 7.70 10.21 4.98
N CYS A 52 7.09 9.87 3.84
CA CYS A 52 7.32 8.61 3.13
C CYS A 52 7.79 8.84 1.69
N THR A 53 8.44 7.83 1.13
CA THR A 53 8.88 7.81 -0.27
C THR A 53 8.08 6.76 -1.04
N ILE A 54 7.46 7.18 -2.13
CA ILE A 54 6.65 6.33 -3.01
C ILE A 54 7.19 6.46 -4.43
N GLN A 55 7.73 5.38 -4.96
CA GLN A 55 8.31 5.33 -6.30
C GLN A 55 7.66 4.23 -7.12
N HIS A 56 7.26 4.54 -8.36
CA HIS A 56 6.75 3.54 -9.30
C HIS A 56 5.68 2.63 -8.68
N SER A 57 4.74 3.25 -7.94
CA SER A 57 3.77 2.53 -7.11
C SER A 57 2.36 3.12 -7.19
N ILE A 58 1.35 2.27 -7.04
CA ILE A 58 -0.05 2.67 -6.97
C ILE A 58 -0.51 2.56 -5.53
N VAL A 59 -1.05 3.64 -4.98
CA VAL A 59 -1.64 3.71 -3.65
C VAL A 59 -3.15 3.87 -3.79
N GLY A 60 -3.87 2.84 -3.37
CA GLY A 60 -5.32 2.74 -3.41
C GLY A 60 -6.01 3.61 -2.36
N GLU A 61 -7.32 3.69 -2.43
CA GLU A 61 -8.11 4.58 -1.60
C GLU A 61 -7.96 4.31 -0.10
N ARG A 62 -8.08 5.36 0.73
CA ARG A 62 -7.99 5.28 2.20
C ARG A 62 -6.67 4.72 2.76
N SER A 63 -5.63 4.61 1.93
CA SER A 63 -4.33 4.08 2.37
C SER A 63 -3.68 4.99 3.41
N ARG A 64 -3.00 4.37 4.38
CA ARG A 64 -2.20 5.07 5.38
C ARG A 64 -0.76 4.57 5.34
N LEU A 65 0.20 5.49 5.16
CA LEU A 65 1.63 5.23 5.22
C LEU A 65 2.25 6.16 6.26
N ASP A 66 2.92 5.57 7.25
CA ASP A 66 3.58 6.33 8.31
C ASP A 66 5.01 6.76 7.95
N TYR A 67 5.65 7.48 8.87
CA TYR A 67 6.99 8.06 8.70
C TYR A 67 8.06 7.02 8.34
N GLY A 68 8.92 7.38 7.40
CA GLY A 68 10.03 6.54 6.96
C GLY A 68 9.63 5.35 6.08
N VAL A 69 8.35 5.24 5.68
CA VAL A 69 7.92 4.20 4.75
C VAL A 69 8.52 4.43 3.36
N GLU A 70 9.03 3.36 2.76
CA GLU A 70 9.53 3.33 1.39
C GLU A 70 8.73 2.29 0.58
N LEU A 71 7.94 2.76 -0.39
CA LEU A 71 7.26 1.92 -1.37
C LEU A 71 7.93 2.03 -2.74
N GLN A 72 8.32 0.90 -3.30
CA GLN A 72 8.88 0.81 -4.65
C GLN A 72 8.21 -0.32 -5.44
N ASP A 73 7.86 -0.10 -6.71
CA ASP A 73 7.32 -1.15 -7.59
C ASP A 73 6.12 -1.90 -6.94
N THR A 74 5.25 -1.17 -6.23
CA THR A 74 4.24 -1.76 -5.35
C THR A 74 2.82 -1.30 -5.70
N VAL A 75 1.86 -2.20 -5.61
CA VAL A 75 0.42 -1.89 -5.71
C VAL A 75 -0.22 -2.12 -4.35
N MET A 76 -0.65 -1.05 -3.69
CA MET A 76 -1.44 -1.11 -2.46
C MET A 76 -2.91 -0.87 -2.78
N MET A 77 -3.78 -1.83 -2.48
CA MET A 77 -5.22 -1.76 -2.78
C MET A 77 -5.96 -0.77 -1.87
N GLY A 78 -5.44 -0.53 -0.67
CA GLY A 78 -5.95 0.46 0.27
C GLY A 78 -6.82 -0.14 1.38
N ALA A 79 -7.86 0.58 1.80
CA ALA A 79 -8.73 0.15 2.88
C ALA A 79 -10.20 0.46 2.61
N ASP A 80 -11.10 -0.34 3.19
CA ASP A 80 -12.54 -0.15 3.07
C ASP A 80 -13.08 0.90 4.04
N TYR A 81 -12.35 1.16 5.13
CA TYR A 81 -12.73 2.11 6.18
C TYR A 81 -11.50 2.79 6.80
N TYR A 82 -11.73 3.91 7.49
CA TYR A 82 -10.72 4.59 8.28
C TYR A 82 -10.72 4.06 9.72
N GLN A 83 -9.55 4.07 10.34
CA GLN A 83 -9.43 4.01 11.79
C GLN A 83 -9.21 5.42 12.31
N THR A 84 -9.88 5.77 13.40
CA THR A 84 -9.67 7.03 14.11
C THR A 84 -8.30 7.05 14.79
N GLU A 85 -7.78 8.23 15.07
CA GLU A 85 -6.51 8.38 15.80
C GLU A 85 -6.56 7.71 17.18
N SER A 86 -7.72 7.73 17.85
CA SER A 86 -7.96 7.04 19.13
C SER A 86 -7.85 5.52 19.00
N GLU A 87 -8.51 4.93 17.99
CA GLU A 87 -8.44 3.47 17.74
C GLU A 87 -7.02 3.04 17.39
N ILE A 88 -6.32 3.82 16.55
CA ILE A 88 -4.92 3.59 16.21
C ILE A 88 -4.06 3.61 17.47
N ALA A 89 -4.21 4.64 18.32
CA ALA A 89 -3.45 4.77 19.55
C ALA A 89 -3.72 3.61 20.54
N SER A 90 -4.98 3.19 20.68
CA SER A 90 -5.35 2.03 21.51
C SER A 90 -4.72 0.74 21.01
N LEU A 91 -4.78 0.47 19.69
CA LEU A 91 -4.15 -0.71 19.11
C LEU A 91 -2.65 -0.73 19.35
N LEU A 92 -1.97 0.40 19.11
CA LEU A 92 -0.53 0.52 19.34
C LEU A 92 -0.17 0.35 20.83
N ALA A 93 -0.99 0.87 21.75
CA ALA A 93 -0.80 0.70 23.20
C ALA A 93 -0.97 -0.76 23.64
N GLU A 94 -1.82 -1.52 22.94
CA GLU A 94 -2.00 -2.97 23.12
C GLU A 94 -0.95 -3.82 22.39
N GLY A 95 0.01 -3.19 21.70
CA GLY A 95 1.03 -3.89 20.91
C GLY A 95 0.49 -4.51 19.61
N LYS A 96 -0.66 -4.06 19.11
CA LYS A 96 -1.27 -4.51 17.86
C LYS A 96 -0.92 -3.59 16.69
N VAL A 97 -0.99 -4.12 15.48
CA VAL A 97 -0.73 -3.39 14.23
C VAL A 97 -2.03 -2.79 13.66
N PRO A 98 -2.10 -1.46 13.45
CA PRO A 98 -3.22 -0.82 12.74
C PRO A 98 -3.23 -1.11 11.23
N ILE A 99 -4.34 -0.80 10.56
CA ILE A 99 -4.45 -0.88 9.09
C ILE A 99 -3.52 0.15 8.45
N GLY A 100 -2.85 -0.27 7.38
CA GLY A 100 -1.87 0.53 6.65
C GLY A 100 -0.45 0.03 6.90
N ILE A 101 0.51 0.93 6.71
CA ILE A 101 1.94 0.60 6.75
C ILE A 101 2.60 1.39 7.89
N GLY A 102 3.12 0.64 8.87
CA GLY A 102 3.84 1.16 10.02
C GLY A 102 5.17 1.81 9.64
N ARG A 103 5.74 2.54 10.60
CA ARG A 103 6.95 3.34 10.40
C ARG A 103 8.15 2.54 9.91
N ASN A 104 9.06 3.21 9.20
CA ASN A 104 10.35 2.68 8.74
C ASN A 104 10.26 1.39 7.91
N THR A 105 9.08 1.06 7.39
CA THR A 105 8.85 -0.17 6.64
C THR A 105 9.22 0.01 5.17
N LYS A 106 9.96 -0.95 4.61
CA LYS A 106 10.45 -0.93 3.24
C LYS A 106 9.80 -2.05 2.44
N ILE A 107 9.11 -1.70 1.36
CA ILE A 107 8.39 -2.67 0.54
C ILE A 107 8.76 -2.45 -0.93
N LYS A 108 9.17 -3.53 -1.59
CA LYS A 108 9.54 -3.55 -2.99
C LYS A 108 8.88 -4.72 -3.71
N ASN A 109 8.40 -4.49 -4.94
CA ASN A 109 7.86 -5.53 -5.81
C ASN A 109 6.75 -6.36 -5.15
N CYS A 110 5.74 -5.66 -4.63
CA CYS A 110 4.70 -6.24 -3.78
C CYS A 110 3.29 -5.82 -4.22
N ILE A 111 2.31 -6.70 -4.00
CA ILE A 111 0.88 -6.36 -3.99
C ILE A 111 0.43 -6.42 -2.53
N ILE A 112 -0.20 -5.36 -2.04
CA ILE A 112 -0.75 -5.27 -0.69
C ILE A 112 -2.26 -5.18 -0.82
N ASP A 113 -2.96 -6.22 -0.42
CA ASP A 113 -4.42 -6.26 -0.53
C ASP A 113 -5.12 -5.42 0.56
N LYS A 114 -6.44 -5.31 0.45
CA LYS A 114 -7.24 -4.40 1.28
C LYS A 114 -7.12 -4.71 2.76
N ASN A 115 -7.10 -3.64 3.55
CA ASN A 115 -7.14 -3.70 5.01
C ASN A 115 -5.95 -4.45 5.65
N ALA A 116 -4.86 -4.66 4.90
CA ALA A 116 -3.63 -5.23 5.45
C ALA A 116 -3.06 -4.34 6.56
N LYS A 117 -2.45 -4.98 7.56
CA LYS A 117 -1.85 -4.37 8.75
C LYS A 117 -0.37 -4.69 8.74
N ILE A 118 0.44 -3.78 8.23
CA ILE A 118 1.89 -3.99 8.15
C ILE A 118 2.56 -3.21 9.27
N GLY A 119 3.30 -3.92 10.11
CA GLY A 119 3.98 -3.42 11.29
C GLY A 119 5.06 -2.38 10.99
N LYS A 120 5.72 -1.93 12.07
CA LYS A 120 6.90 -1.09 11.97
C LYS A 120 8.15 -1.90 11.66
N ASP A 121 9.13 -1.26 11.03
CA ASP A 121 10.45 -1.82 10.75
C ASP A 121 10.39 -3.13 9.92
N VAL A 122 9.32 -3.31 9.15
CA VAL A 122 9.12 -4.47 8.26
C VAL A 122 9.91 -4.28 6.97
N VAL A 123 10.44 -5.37 6.40
CA VAL A 123 11.11 -5.36 5.11
C VAL A 123 10.51 -6.43 4.20
N ILE A 124 9.84 -6.03 3.12
CA ILE A 124 9.30 -6.93 2.10
C ILE A 124 10.04 -6.67 0.81
N THR A 125 11.00 -7.53 0.48
CA THR A 125 11.86 -7.36 -0.71
C THR A 125 12.11 -8.65 -1.46
N ASN A 126 11.79 -9.82 -0.88
CA ASN A 126 12.04 -11.14 -1.48
C ASN A 126 13.49 -11.25 -1.97
N LYS A 127 14.46 -10.98 -1.07
CA LYS A 127 15.89 -10.85 -1.43
C LYS A 127 16.46 -12.09 -2.10
N ASP A 128 15.94 -13.26 -1.73
CA ASP A 128 16.37 -14.55 -2.27
C ASP A 128 15.76 -14.86 -3.65
N GLY A 129 14.87 -13.99 -4.17
CA GLY A 129 14.28 -14.14 -5.49
C GLY A 129 13.36 -15.35 -5.61
N VAL A 130 12.69 -15.74 -4.52
CA VAL A 130 11.75 -16.85 -4.48
C VAL A 130 10.66 -16.62 -5.52
N GLN A 131 10.38 -17.63 -6.35
CA GLN A 131 9.40 -17.49 -7.44
C GLN A 131 7.98 -17.79 -6.97
N GLU A 132 7.83 -18.86 -6.19
CA GLU A 132 6.54 -19.37 -5.72
C GLU A 132 6.65 -19.74 -4.24
N ALA A 133 5.74 -19.25 -3.41
CA ALA A 133 5.64 -19.63 -2.01
C ALA A 133 4.20 -19.50 -1.52
N ASP A 134 3.76 -20.51 -0.75
CA ASP A 134 2.50 -20.49 -0.02
C ASP A 134 2.81 -20.33 1.47
N ARG A 135 2.44 -19.18 2.02
CA ARG A 135 2.61 -18.81 3.43
C ARG A 135 1.35 -18.13 4.00
N PRO A 136 0.14 -18.71 3.82
CA PRO A 136 -1.09 -18.11 4.31
C PRO A 136 -1.12 -17.88 5.82
N GLU A 137 -0.45 -18.75 6.59
CA GLU A 137 -0.25 -18.61 8.03
C GLU A 137 0.56 -17.38 8.42
N ASP A 138 1.47 -16.94 7.54
CA ASP A 138 2.27 -15.72 7.71
C ASP A 138 1.63 -14.52 6.97
N GLY A 139 0.46 -14.71 6.35
CA GLY A 139 -0.33 -13.65 5.72
C GLY A 139 0.11 -13.24 4.31
N PHE A 140 0.92 -14.05 3.61
CA PHE A 140 1.35 -13.71 2.26
C PHE A 140 1.50 -14.93 1.32
N TYR A 141 1.57 -14.62 0.03
CA TYR A 141 1.99 -15.54 -1.03
C TYR A 141 3.12 -14.92 -1.84
N ILE A 142 3.89 -15.74 -2.54
CA ILE A 142 4.76 -15.27 -3.62
C ILE A 142 4.32 -15.96 -4.90
N ARG A 143 4.11 -15.17 -5.96
CA ARG A 143 3.75 -15.62 -7.31
C ARG A 143 4.61 -14.91 -8.33
N ALA A 144 5.29 -15.64 -9.20
CA ALA A 144 6.22 -15.09 -10.20
C ALA A 144 7.20 -14.05 -9.60
N GLY A 145 7.68 -14.28 -8.38
CA GLY A 145 8.60 -13.37 -7.68
C GLY A 145 7.97 -12.14 -7.03
N ILE A 146 6.65 -11.95 -7.15
CA ILE A 146 5.91 -10.83 -6.56
C ILE A 146 5.33 -11.30 -5.22
N THR A 147 5.66 -10.59 -4.14
CA THR A 147 5.05 -10.83 -2.83
C THR A 147 3.62 -10.28 -2.82
N ILE A 148 2.67 -11.03 -2.30
CA ILE A 148 1.26 -10.67 -2.21
C ILE A 148 0.84 -10.78 -0.75
N VAL A 149 0.69 -9.63 -0.07
CA VAL A 149 0.14 -9.57 1.29
C VAL A 149 -1.38 -9.70 1.21
N MET A 150 -1.94 -10.66 1.94
CA MET A 150 -3.35 -11.02 1.86
C MET A 150 -4.29 -9.97 2.45
N GLU A 151 -5.56 -10.01 2.03
CA GLU A 151 -6.59 -9.16 2.60
C GLU A 151 -6.68 -9.36 4.12
N LYS A 152 -6.71 -8.25 4.87
CA LYS A 152 -6.78 -8.23 6.35
C LYS A 152 -5.63 -8.93 7.08
N ALA A 153 -4.59 -9.40 6.38
CA ALA A 153 -3.44 -10.02 7.01
C ALA A 153 -2.68 -9.03 7.89
N THR A 154 -2.05 -9.56 8.94
CA THR A 154 -1.11 -8.81 9.78
C THR A 154 0.30 -9.30 9.48
N ILE A 155 1.17 -8.38 9.08
CA ILE A 155 2.62 -8.61 9.04
C ILE A 155 3.20 -7.93 10.27
N GLU A 156 3.67 -8.73 11.22
CA GLU A 156 4.15 -8.25 12.52
C GLU A 156 5.40 -7.37 12.42
N ASP A 157 5.62 -6.56 13.45
CA ASP A 157 6.78 -5.66 13.55
C ASP A 157 8.11 -6.38 13.31
N GLY A 158 8.99 -5.78 12.51
CA GLY A 158 10.34 -6.32 12.26
C GLY A 158 10.40 -7.53 11.32
N THR A 159 9.26 -7.99 10.79
CA THR A 159 9.21 -9.12 9.85
C THR A 159 10.03 -8.82 8.57
N VAL A 160 10.76 -9.83 8.08
CA VAL A 160 11.52 -9.76 6.82
C VAL A 160 11.02 -10.84 5.86
N ILE A 161 10.61 -10.42 4.66
CA ILE A 161 10.09 -11.27 3.56
C ILE A 161 10.92 -11.05 2.30
#